data_AF-A0A377Q012-F1
#
_entry.id   AF-A0A377Q012-F1
#
_cell.length_a   1.000
_cell.length_b   1.000
_cell.length_c   1.000
_cell.angle_alpha   90.00
_cell.angle_beta   90.00
_cell.angle_gamma   90.00
#
_symmetry.space_group_name_H-M   'P 1'
#
loop_
_entity.id
_entity.type
_entity.pdbx_description
1 polymer ?
#
loop_
_entity_poly.entity_id
_entity_poly.type
_entity_poly.pdbx_seq_one_letter_code
_entity_poly.pdbx_strand_id
1 'polypeptide(L)'
;MQKDILILILLCAAIGVLFVGLWIAFLMSKTKTNIKSEKFPSAEELLAKMSKKENSLQDLIECVKFAKIHYNLYMGEVEDFDMKFLLILATHKATDAKLILDVESYFKLANPQRREKLEKILGVGMARR
;
A
#
# COMPACT_ATOMS: atom_id res chain seq x y z
N MET A 1 49.72 34.00 -27.50
CA MET A 1 49.58 33.92 -26.02
C MET A 1 48.30 34.54 -25.51
N GLN A 2 48.06 35.86 -25.63
CA GLN A 2 46.85 36.47 -25.03
C GLN A 2 45.52 36.05 -25.71
N LYS A 3 45.52 35.83 -27.03
CA LYS A 3 44.35 35.34 -27.79
C LYS A 3 44.01 33.89 -27.44
N ASP A 4 45.02 33.05 -27.24
CA ASP A 4 44.84 31.63 -26.89
C ASP A 4 44.24 31.47 -25.49
N ILE A 5 44.65 32.34 -24.54
CA ILE A 5 44.10 32.39 -23.19
C ILE A 5 42.62 32.81 -23.21
N LEU A 6 42.26 33.81 -24.02
CA LEU A 6 40.86 34.25 -24.17
C LEU A 6 39.96 33.14 -24.76
N ILE A 7 40.47 32.41 -25.75
CA ILE A 7 39.75 31.28 -26.36
C ILE A 7 39.56 30.15 -25.33
N LEU A 8 40.58 29.86 -24.53
CA LEU A 8 40.52 28.82 -23.49
C LEU A 8 39.50 29.17 -22.40
N ILE A 9 39.45 30.43 -21.96
CA ILE A 9 38.47 30.92 -20.97
C ILE A 9 37.04 30.81 -21.53
N LEU A 10 36.84 31.19 -22.80
CA LEU A 10 35.53 31.11 -23.44
C LEU A 10 35.05 29.66 -23.57
N LEU A 11 35.95 28.73 -23.90
CA LEU A 11 35.65 27.31 -24.00
C LEU A 11 35.27 26.71 -22.64
N CYS A 12 36.03 27.03 -21.59
CA CYS A 12 35.73 26.59 -20.22
C CYS A 12 34.39 27.15 -19.73
N ALA A 13 34.08 28.41 -20.04
CA ALA A 13 32.79 29.01 -19.69
C ALA A 13 31.62 28.31 -20.41
N ALA A 14 31.76 27.98 -21.69
CA ALA A 14 30.74 27.26 -22.45
C ALA A 14 30.46 25.86 -21.89
N ILE A 15 31.50 25.12 -21.49
CA ILE A 15 31.38 23.79 -20.88
C ILE A 15 30.68 23.90 -19.51
N GLY A 16 31.03 24.91 -18.71
CA GLY A 16 30.39 25.16 -17.42
C GLY A 16 28.89 25.43 -17.54
N VAL A 17 28.47 26.26 -18.50
CA VAL A 17 27.05 26.56 -18.74
C VAL A 17 26.28 25.32 -19.19
N LEU A 18 26.86 24.50 -20.08
CA LEU A 18 26.25 23.23 -20.50
C LEU A 18 26.09 22.25 -19.33
N PHE A 19 27.08 22.19 -18.43
CA PHE A 19 27.03 21.29 -17.28
C PHE A 19 25.95 21.71 -16.27
N VAL A 20 25.83 23.01 -15.98
CA VAL A 20 24.78 23.54 -15.10
C VAL A 20 23.40 23.34 -15.73
N GLY A 21 23.25 23.56 -17.04
CA GLY A 21 22.01 23.30 -17.78
C GLY A 21 21.59 21.82 -17.70
N LEU A 22 22.53 20.89 -17.88
CA LEU A 22 22.26 19.46 -17.73
C LEU A 22 21.86 19.09 -16.29
N TRP A 23 22.51 19.68 -15.29
CA TRP A 23 22.19 19.44 -13.88
C TRP A 23 20.78 19.93 -13.51
N ILE A 24 20.38 21.12 -13.96
CA ILE A 24 19.03 21.66 -13.73
C ILE A 24 17.98 20.79 -14.44
N ALA A 25 18.24 20.38 -15.69
CA ALA A 25 17.34 19.50 -16.44
C ALA A 25 17.20 18.12 -15.76
N PHE A 26 18.30 17.57 -15.24
CA PHE A 26 18.30 16.29 -14.52
C PHE A 26 17.57 16.37 -13.17
N LEU A 27 17.73 17.48 -12.42
CA LEU A 27 16.98 17.76 -11.20
C LEU A 27 15.47 17.94 -11.47
N MET A 28 15.09 18.70 -12.50
CA MET A 28 13.68 18.88 -12.87
C MET A 28 13.04 17.59 -13.41
N SER A 29 13.81 16.73 -14.10
CA SER A 29 13.31 15.44 -14.60
C SER A 29 12.93 14.47 -13.47
N LYS A 30 13.49 14.62 -12.26
CA LYS A 30 13.14 13.79 -11.11
C LYS A 30 11.90 14.29 -10.34
N THR A 31 11.40 15.48 -10.64
CA THR A 31 10.26 16.11 -9.92
C THR A 31 8.94 15.99 -10.69
N LYS A 32 8.77 14.92 -11.46
CA LYS A 32 7.47 14.53 -12.03
C LYS A 32 7.08 13.11 -11.64
N THR A 33 7.35 12.70 -10.42
CA THR A 33 6.49 11.70 -9.81
C THR A 33 5.27 12.47 -9.32
N ASN A 34 4.24 12.49 -10.16
CA ASN A 34 2.87 12.69 -9.73
C ASN A 34 2.59 11.59 -8.70
N ILE A 35 3.00 11.83 -7.45
CA ILE A 35 2.46 11.12 -6.31
C ILE A 35 1.03 11.60 -6.29
N LYS A 36 0.17 10.93 -7.08
CA LYS A 36 -1.19 10.73 -6.66
C LYS A 36 -1.03 10.26 -5.23
N SER A 37 -1.35 11.14 -4.29
CA SER A 37 -1.78 10.73 -2.99
C SER A 37 -2.93 9.76 -3.27
N GLU A 38 -2.61 8.47 -3.41
CA GLU A 38 -3.56 7.43 -3.09
C GLU A 38 -3.93 7.75 -1.65
N LYS A 39 -5.06 8.44 -1.47
CA LYS A 39 -5.69 8.57 -0.17
C LYS A 39 -5.97 7.13 0.25
N PHE A 40 -5.08 6.59 1.06
CA PHE A 40 -5.24 5.29 1.67
C PHE A 40 -6.60 5.27 2.37
N PRO A 41 -7.44 4.27 2.13
CA PRO A 41 -8.72 4.19 2.81
C PRO A 41 -8.47 3.95 4.30
N SER A 42 -9.28 4.59 5.15
CA SER A 42 -9.27 4.31 6.58
C SER A 42 -9.70 2.85 6.85
N ALA A 43 -9.44 2.34 8.06
CA ALA A 43 -9.85 1.01 8.46
C ALA A 43 -11.37 0.79 8.27
N GLU A 44 -12.19 1.77 8.62
CA GLU A 44 -13.64 1.71 8.43
C GLU A 44 -14.04 1.69 6.97
N GLU A 45 -13.40 2.52 6.14
CA GLU A 45 -13.65 2.56 4.70
C GLU A 45 -13.27 1.23 4.04
N LEU A 46 -12.18 0.60 4.49
CA LEU A 46 -11.75 -0.70 4.00
C LEU A 46 -12.74 -1.81 4.37
N LEU A 47 -13.23 -1.84 5.62
CA LEU A 47 -14.25 -2.78 6.06
C LEU A 47 -15.58 -2.57 5.32
N ALA A 48 -15.98 -1.31 5.13
CA ALA A 48 -17.19 -0.96 4.38
C ALA A 48 -17.06 -1.37 2.91
N LYS A 49 -15.90 -1.12 2.28
CA LYS A 49 -15.60 -1.56 0.91
C LYS A 49 -15.74 -3.07 0.83
N MET A 50 -15.08 -3.83 1.72
CA MET A 50 -15.09 -5.29 1.70
C MET A 50 -16.49 -5.90 1.93
N SER A 51 -17.34 -5.22 2.69
CA SER A 51 -18.71 -5.69 2.99
C SER A 51 -19.67 -5.62 1.80
N LYS A 52 -19.28 -4.96 0.70
CA LYS A 52 -20.12 -4.85 -0.50
C LYS A 52 -20.22 -6.19 -1.23
N LYS A 53 -21.44 -6.70 -1.36
CA LYS A 53 -21.74 -8.00 -2.00
C LYS A 53 -21.33 -8.09 -3.47
N GLU A 54 -21.18 -6.95 -4.14
CA GLU A 54 -20.79 -6.83 -5.55
C GLU A 54 -19.28 -6.98 -5.79
N ASN A 55 -18.48 -7.02 -4.72
CA ASN A 55 -17.04 -7.20 -4.84
C ASN A 55 -16.68 -8.54 -5.49
N SER A 56 -15.78 -8.46 -6.46
CA SER A 56 -15.12 -9.63 -7.03
C SER A 56 -14.05 -10.18 -6.08
N LEU A 57 -13.58 -11.39 -6.36
CA LEU A 57 -12.42 -11.95 -5.65
C LEU A 57 -11.18 -11.03 -5.75
N GLN A 58 -10.99 -10.37 -6.91
CA GLN A 58 -9.89 -9.44 -7.13
C GLN A 58 -9.95 -8.25 -6.17
N ASP A 59 -11.14 -7.67 -5.99
CA ASP A 59 -11.36 -6.53 -5.08
C ASP A 59 -11.05 -6.91 -3.62
N LEU A 60 -11.42 -8.13 -3.23
CA LEU A 60 -11.15 -8.66 -1.89
C LEU A 60 -9.65 -8.90 -1.68
N ILE A 61 -8.95 -9.42 -2.70
CA ILE A 61 -7.49 -9.59 -2.66
C ILE A 61 -6.79 -8.23 -2.50
N GLU A 62 -7.25 -7.20 -3.18
CA GLU A 62 -6.72 -5.84 -2.98
C GLU A 62 -6.97 -5.36 -1.55
N CYS A 63 -8.19 -5.53 -1.02
CA CYS A 63 -8.49 -5.16 0.36
C CYS A 63 -7.61 -5.90 1.37
N VAL A 64 -7.34 -7.19 1.13
CA VAL A 64 -6.41 -8.01 1.92
C VAL A 64 -5.00 -7.46 1.87
N LYS A 65 -4.50 -7.06 0.69
CA LYS A 65 -3.17 -6.45 0.57
C LYS A 65 -3.07 -5.18 1.42
N PHE A 66 -4.07 -4.30 1.35
CA PHE A 66 -4.10 -3.09 2.19
C PHE A 66 -4.13 -3.44 3.69
N ALA A 67 -5.00 -4.37 4.09
CA ALA A 67 -5.10 -4.81 5.48
C ALA A 67 -3.78 -5.38 6.03
N LYS A 68 -3.03 -6.12 5.20
CA LYS A 68 -1.72 -6.65 5.57
C LYS A 68 -0.68 -5.53 5.72
N ILE A 69 -0.56 -4.66 4.72
CA ILE A 69 0.45 -3.58 4.70
C ILE A 69 0.25 -2.60 5.87
N HIS A 70 -0.99 -2.23 6.16
CA HIS A 70 -1.33 -1.21 7.15
C HIS A 70 -1.93 -1.78 8.44
N TYR A 71 -1.68 -3.06 8.75
CA TYR A 71 -2.28 -3.77 9.88
C TYR A 71 -2.22 -2.99 11.21
N ASN A 72 -1.03 -2.51 11.60
CA ASN A 72 -0.85 -1.80 12.86
C ASN A 72 -1.61 -0.47 12.90
N LEU A 73 -1.71 0.22 11.76
CA LEU A 73 -2.49 1.46 11.65
C LEU A 73 -3.97 1.14 11.85
N TYR A 74 -4.49 0.14 11.14
CA TYR A 74 -5.91 -0.21 11.21
C TYR A 74 -6.33 -0.78 12.56
N MET A 75 -5.46 -1.51 13.24
CA MET A 75 -5.67 -1.94 14.62
C MET A 75 -5.68 -0.77 15.63
N GLY A 76 -5.06 0.35 15.29
CA GLY A 76 -5.12 1.59 16.07
C GLY A 76 -6.34 2.46 15.76
N GLU A 77 -6.88 2.39 14.54
CA GLU A 77 -8.07 3.13 14.12
C GLU A 77 -9.37 2.44 14.54
N VAL A 78 -9.45 1.12 14.38
CA VAL A 78 -10.66 0.34 14.66
C VAL A 78 -10.34 -0.78 15.63
N GLU A 79 -11.00 -0.72 16.79
CA GLU A 79 -10.95 -1.83 17.73
C GLU A 79 -11.47 -3.11 17.08
N ASP A 80 -10.73 -4.20 17.28
CA ASP A 80 -11.04 -5.52 16.74
C ASP A 80 -11.14 -5.55 15.22
N PHE A 81 -10.37 -4.70 14.55
CA PHE A 81 -10.26 -4.66 13.09
C PHE A 81 -9.98 -6.05 12.50
N ASP A 82 -8.98 -6.76 13.01
CA ASP A 82 -8.58 -8.10 12.54
C ASP A 82 -9.73 -9.11 12.57
N MET A 83 -10.48 -9.11 13.66
CA MET A 83 -11.64 -9.95 13.88
C MET A 83 -12.82 -9.58 12.97
N LYS A 84 -13.15 -8.28 12.86
CA LYS A 84 -14.21 -7.79 11.95
C LYS A 84 -13.86 -8.08 10.50
N PHE A 85 -12.60 -7.86 10.12
CA PHE A 85 -12.10 -8.11 8.78
C PHE A 85 -12.22 -9.60 8.43
N LEU A 86 -11.72 -10.49 9.30
CA LEU A 86 -11.78 -11.92 9.06
C LEU A 86 -13.22 -12.44 8.97
N LEU A 87 -14.13 -11.92 9.80
CA LEU A 87 -15.55 -12.29 9.76
C LEU A 87 -16.21 -11.88 8.43
N ILE A 88 -16.01 -10.65 7.99
CA ILE A 88 -16.56 -10.16 6.72
C ILE A 88 -15.98 -11.00 5.57
N LEU A 89 -14.66 -11.23 5.56
CA LEU A 89 -14.00 -11.99 4.52
C LEU A 89 -14.51 -13.44 4.46
N ALA A 90 -14.70 -14.09 5.61
CA ALA A 90 -15.17 -15.46 5.72
C ALA A 90 -16.64 -15.65 5.29
N THR A 91 -17.49 -14.65 5.54
CA THR A 91 -18.91 -14.66 5.17
C THR A 91 -19.16 -14.20 3.72
N HIS A 92 -18.16 -13.62 3.05
CA HIS A 92 -18.33 -13.07 1.72
C HIS A 92 -18.33 -14.17 0.64
N LYS A 93 -19.37 -14.18 -0.20
CA LYS A 93 -19.61 -15.25 -1.20
C LYS A 93 -18.50 -15.40 -2.24
N ALA A 94 -17.89 -14.28 -2.64
CA ALA A 94 -16.84 -14.26 -3.66
C ALA A 94 -15.44 -14.67 -3.15
N THR A 95 -15.27 -14.86 -1.83
CA THR A 95 -13.98 -15.24 -1.23
C THR A 95 -13.73 -16.74 -1.36
N ASP A 96 -12.49 -17.20 -1.51
CA ASP A 96 -12.15 -18.63 -1.39
C ASP A 96 -11.56 -19.00 -0.02
N ALA A 97 -11.56 -20.30 0.31
CA ALA A 97 -11.01 -20.77 1.58
C ALA A 97 -9.50 -20.50 1.72
N LYS A 98 -8.77 -20.45 0.60
CA LYS A 98 -7.33 -20.22 0.60
C LYS A 98 -6.99 -18.81 1.07
N LEU A 99 -7.70 -17.80 0.58
CA LEU A 99 -7.55 -16.41 0.96
C LEU A 99 -7.91 -16.19 2.43
N ILE A 100 -8.96 -16.86 2.91
CA ILE A 100 -9.37 -16.78 4.32
C ILE A 100 -8.27 -17.32 5.24
N LEU A 101 -7.74 -18.51 4.93
CA LEU A 101 -6.66 -19.13 5.71
C LEU A 101 -5.36 -18.32 5.66
N ASP A 102 -5.02 -17.76 4.50
CA ASP A 102 -3.86 -16.87 4.34
C ASP A 102 -3.96 -15.61 5.21
N VAL A 103 -5.15 -15.01 5.29
CA VAL A 103 -5.40 -13.83 6.14
C VAL A 103 -5.40 -14.20 7.61
N GLU A 104 -6.06 -15.30 7.99
CA GLU A 104 -6.06 -15.80 9.35
C GLU A 104 -4.64 -16.06 9.84
N SER A 105 -3.84 -16.81 9.06
CA SER A 105 -2.45 -17.10 9.38
C SER A 105 -1.64 -15.81 9.57
N TYR A 106 -1.85 -14.83 8.70
CA TYR A 106 -1.19 -13.54 8.84
C TYR A 106 -1.57 -12.82 10.14
N PHE A 107 -2.86 -12.69 10.47
CA PHE A 107 -3.30 -12.02 11.70
C PHE A 107 -2.84 -12.76 12.97
N LYS A 108 -2.80 -14.09 12.96
CA LYS A 108 -2.25 -14.91 14.06
C LYS A 108 -0.75 -14.72 14.28
N LEU A 109 -0.01 -14.42 13.22
CA LEU A 109 1.41 -14.09 13.30
C LEU A 109 1.63 -12.64 13.74
N ALA A 110 0.82 -11.71 13.22
CA ALA A 110 0.90 -10.29 13.55
C ALA A 110 0.49 -10.01 15.01
N ASN A 111 -0.52 -10.71 15.52
CA ASN A 111 -0.95 -10.62 16.92
C ASN A 111 -1.23 -12.00 17.54
N PRO A 112 -0.19 -12.67 18.08
CA PRO A 112 -0.32 -14.00 18.66
C PRO A 112 -1.29 -14.10 19.85
N GLN A 113 -1.50 -13.01 20.58
CA GLN A 113 -2.40 -12.98 21.75
C GLN A 113 -3.87 -13.15 21.35
N ARG A 114 -4.22 -12.87 20.09
CA ARG A 114 -5.58 -12.94 19.58
C ARG A 114 -5.90 -14.25 18.83
N ARG A 115 -4.97 -15.21 18.80
CA ARG A 115 -5.11 -16.48 18.06
C ARG A 115 -6.42 -17.20 18.31
N GLU A 116 -6.75 -17.44 19.58
CA GLU A 116 -7.97 -18.18 19.96
C GLU A 116 -9.24 -17.42 19.56
N LYS A 117 -9.23 -16.08 19.66
CA LYS A 117 -10.37 -15.25 19.27
C LYS A 117 -10.58 -15.27 17.75
N LEU A 118 -9.49 -15.20 16.98
CA LEU A 118 -9.53 -15.27 15.51
C LEU A 118 -10.06 -16.62 15.03
N GLU A 119 -9.65 -17.73 15.66
CA GLU A 119 -10.16 -19.08 15.34
C GLU A 119 -11.66 -19.21 15.58
N LYS A 120 -12.14 -18.72 16.73
CA LYS A 120 -13.56 -18.72 17.07
C LYS A 120 -14.38 -17.93 16.04
N ILE A 121 -13.89 -16.73 15.67
CA ILE A 121 -14.58 -15.88 14.69
C ILE A 121 -14.58 -16.49 13.30
N LEU A 122 -13.47 -17.13 12.89
CA LEU A 122 -13.42 -17.85 11.64
C LEU A 122 -14.46 -18.97 11.59
N GLY A 123 -14.57 -19.76 12.67
CA GLY A 123 -15.59 -20.79 12.79
C GLY A 123 -17.02 -20.24 12.62
N VAL A 124 -17.32 -19.09 13.25
CA VAL A 124 -18.61 -18.41 13.11
C VAL A 124 -18.83 -17.90 11.68
N GLY A 125 -17.82 -17.31 11.06
CA GLY A 125 -17.90 -16.78 9.70
C GLY A 125 -18.15 -17.86 8.66
N MET A 126 -17.43 -18.98 8.76
CA MET A 126 -17.58 -20.13 7.86
C MET A 126 -18.94 -20.81 8.01
N ALA A 127 -19.51 -20.86 9.22
CA ALA A 127 -20.84 -21.43 9.45
C ALA A 127 -22.00 -20.57 8.89
N ARG A 128 -21.75 -19.27 8.64
CA ARG A 128 -22.73 -18.30 8.13
C ARG A 128 -22.69 -18.11 6.61
N ARG A 129 -21.72 -18.72 5.95
CA ARG A 129 -21.46 -18.62 4.51
C ARG A 129 -22.46 -19.46 3.71
#